data_AF-A0A832K2E4-F1
#
_entry.id   AF-A0A832K2E4-F1
#
_cell.length_a   1.000
_cell.length_b   1.000
_cell.length_c   1.000
_cell.angle_alpha   90.00
_cell.angle_beta   90.00
_cell.angle_gamma   90.00
#
_symmetry.space_group_name_H-M   'P 1'
#
loop_
_entity.id
_entity.type
_entity.pdbx_description
1 polymer ?
#
loop_
_entity_poly.entity_id
_entity_poly.type
_entity_poly.pdbx_seq_one_letter_code
_entity_poly.pdbx_strand_id
1 'polypeptide(L)'
;RLRRRRARRPELTGEWEYQLHQVQRRQASRAQFMAQIAEMTRNIVARAKQFEHDTIPGDFGALGVPCPKCGGEVHERYRTFQCTNEKCDFAIRKALSGRMLDYDEVEKLIRERQVGPLQGFRSRMGKPFAAVLRLNADHVLEFDFGQGQREGEEAAEEVDFSGQEPVGKCPQCQHAVYELPMHYVCEKAVGKNRTCTFRSGKIILQQPVDRVQMAKLLEHGKTDLLDKFISRKGRPFKAYLVRKDGRVEFEFEPRAAKGKAGAKSSQAPAPKLDFTGQEPVGKCPKCKGKVFETDAAYLCERSQADKRPCRFKIGKLIAHLPLDRAQAAKLLAEGKTDLLDKFVSRAGRPFSAWLKIDDKGKVVFEFPDRDETAGS
;
A
#
# COMPACT_ATOMS: atom_id res chain seq x y z
N ARG A 1 -30.18 7.34 -18.62
CA ARG A 1 -31.12 6.26 -18.22
C ARG A 1 -31.78 5.49 -19.40
N LEU A 2 -31.61 5.87 -20.67
CA LEU A 2 -32.31 5.25 -21.82
C LEU A 2 -31.62 4.04 -22.51
N ARG A 3 -30.36 3.71 -22.20
CA ARG A 3 -29.56 2.79 -23.05
C ARG A 3 -29.40 1.34 -22.59
N ARG A 4 -29.63 1.03 -21.31
CA ARG A 4 -29.75 -0.38 -20.88
C ARG A 4 -31.10 -1.00 -21.23
N ARG A 5 -32.09 -0.18 -21.63
CA ARG A 5 -33.45 -0.67 -21.87
C ARG A 5 -33.61 -1.38 -23.20
N ARG A 6 -32.87 -1.08 -24.27
CA ARG A 6 -33.14 -1.73 -25.57
C ARG A 6 -32.68 -3.20 -25.65
N ALA A 7 -31.50 -3.54 -25.12
CA ALA A 7 -31.06 -4.95 -25.09
C ALA A 7 -31.71 -5.78 -23.96
N ARG A 8 -32.33 -5.12 -22.96
CA ARG A 8 -33.14 -5.74 -21.90
C ARG A 8 -34.60 -5.33 -22.01
N ARG A 9 -35.07 -5.07 -23.22
CA ARG A 9 -36.46 -4.70 -23.44
C ARG A 9 -37.26 -5.99 -23.57
N PRO A 10 -38.27 -6.23 -22.72
CA PRO A 10 -39.09 -7.43 -22.78
C PRO A 10 -39.67 -7.67 -24.19
N GLU A 11 -39.97 -6.58 -24.89
CA GLU A 11 -40.46 -6.54 -26.28
C GLU A 11 -39.50 -7.23 -27.28
N LEU A 12 -38.19 -6.94 -27.19
CA LEU A 12 -37.18 -7.50 -28.10
C LEU A 12 -36.89 -8.97 -27.79
N THR A 13 -36.91 -9.36 -26.52
CA THR A 13 -36.83 -10.78 -26.14
C THR A 13 -38.06 -11.56 -26.59
N GLY A 14 -39.25 -10.95 -26.55
CA GLY A 14 -40.49 -11.56 -27.03
C GLY A 14 -40.52 -11.75 -28.55
N GLU A 15 -40.06 -10.77 -29.32
CA GLU A 15 -39.92 -10.90 -30.78
C GLU A 15 -38.94 -12.02 -31.17
N TRP A 16 -37.85 -12.19 -30.42
CA TRP A 16 -36.87 -13.24 -30.67
C TRP A 16 -37.41 -14.64 -30.37
N GLU A 17 -38.13 -14.81 -29.26
CA GLU A 17 -38.81 -16.07 -28.93
C GLU A 17 -39.89 -16.42 -29.97
N TYR A 18 -40.63 -15.42 -30.45
CA TYR A 18 -41.61 -15.57 -31.51
C TYR A 18 -40.97 -16.01 -32.84
N GLN A 19 -39.87 -15.38 -33.25
CA GLN A 19 -39.14 -15.76 -34.46
C GLN A 19 -38.49 -17.15 -34.34
N LEU A 20 -37.95 -17.51 -33.16
CA LEU A 20 -37.42 -18.85 -32.89
C LEU A 20 -38.51 -19.92 -33.02
N HIS A 21 -39.70 -19.64 -32.51
CA HIS A 21 -40.84 -20.55 -32.61
C HIS A 21 -41.35 -20.71 -34.06
N GLN A 22 -41.29 -19.65 -34.88
CA GLN A 22 -41.61 -19.76 -36.31
C GLN A 22 -40.57 -20.59 -37.10
N VAL A 23 -39.28 -20.48 -36.76
CA VAL A 23 -38.23 -21.33 -37.34
C VAL A 23 -38.43 -22.79 -36.92
N GLN A 24 -38.82 -23.05 -35.68
CA GLN A 24 -39.13 -24.40 -35.18
C GLN A 24 -40.31 -25.03 -35.92
N ARG A 25 -41.33 -24.23 -36.26
CA ARG A 25 -42.49 -24.66 -37.07
C ARG A 25 -42.21 -24.72 -38.58
N ARG A 26 -40.95 -24.52 -39.02
CA ARG A 26 -40.52 -24.45 -40.43
C ARG A 26 -41.22 -23.35 -41.25
N GLN A 27 -41.78 -22.33 -40.60
CA GLN A 27 -42.48 -21.22 -41.23
C GLN A 27 -41.54 -20.06 -41.61
N ALA A 28 -40.32 -20.06 -41.07
CA ALA A 28 -39.26 -19.13 -41.43
C ALA A 28 -37.93 -19.87 -41.61
N SER A 29 -37.08 -19.41 -42.54
CA SER A 29 -35.80 -20.07 -42.79
C SER A 29 -34.77 -19.70 -41.72
N ARG A 30 -34.07 -20.72 -41.20
CA ARG A 30 -32.98 -20.54 -40.23
C ARG A 30 -31.88 -19.59 -40.76
N ALA A 31 -31.62 -19.64 -42.06
CA ALA A 31 -30.61 -18.80 -42.71
C ALA A 31 -30.98 -17.31 -42.63
N GLN A 32 -32.24 -16.94 -42.90
CA GLN A 32 -32.72 -15.56 -42.79
C GLN A 32 -32.69 -15.06 -41.34
N PHE A 33 -33.05 -15.90 -40.37
CA PHE A 33 -32.99 -15.55 -38.95
C PHE A 33 -31.55 -15.27 -38.48
N MET A 34 -30.59 -16.13 -38.82
CA MET A 34 -29.19 -15.91 -38.47
C MET A 34 -28.60 -14.68 -39.16
N ALA A 35 -29.03 -14.36 -40.38
CA ALA A 35 -28.62 -13.14 -41.08
C ALA A 35 -29.10 -11.87 -40.35
N GLN A 36 -30.34 -11.86 -39.86
CA GLN A 36 -30.89 -10.76 -39.07
C GLN A 36 -30.17 -10.58 -37.73
N ILE A 37 -29.85 -11.67 -37.02
CA ILE A 37 -29.05 -11.61 -35.80
C ILE A 37 -27.66 -11.03 -36.08
N ALA A 38 -27.00 -11.49 -37.16
CA ALA A 38 -25.68 -11.02 -37.52
C ALA A 38 -25.68 -9.52 -37.88
N GLU A 39 -26.72 -9.04 -38.58
CA GLU A 39 -26.90 -7.63 -38.90
C GLU A 39 -27.19 -6.78 -37.65
N MET A 40 -28.11 -7.21 -36.79
CA MET A 40 -28.40 -6.53 -35.54
C MET A 40 -27.15 -6.46 -34.64
N THR A 41 -26.41 -7.56 -34.54
CA THR A 41 -25.14 -7.63 -33.78
C THR A 41 -24.12 -6.67 -34.37
N ARG A 42 -23.94 -6.64 -35.69
CA ARG A 42 -23.05 -5.69 -36.37
C ARG A 42 -23.45 -4.24 -36.10
N ASN A 43 -24.73 -3.92 -36.13
CA ASN A 43 -25.25 -2.59 -35.82
C ASN A 43 -25.03 -2.19 -34.35
N ILE A 44 -25.16 -3.13 -33.41
CA ILE A 44 -24.86 -2.88 -31.99
C ILE A 44 -23.35 -2.65 -31.79
N VAL A 45 -22.50 -3.49 -32.41
CA VAL A 45 -21.04 -3.36 -32.31
C VAL A 45 -20.57 -2.06 -32.99
N ALA A 46 -21.11 -1.70 -34.15
CA ALA A 46 -20.81 -0.46 -34.84
C ALA A 46 -21.19 0.76 -33.98
N ARG A 47 -22.41 0.77 -33.41
CA ARG A 47 -22.85 1.83 -32.50
C ARG A 47 -22.02 1.88 -31.21
N ALA A 48 -21.56 0.75 -30.69
CA ALA A 48 -20.69 0.69 -29.51
C ALA A 48 -19.27 1.21 -29.80
N LYS A 49 -18.74 0.94 -30.99
CA LYS A 49 -17.45 1.47 -31.45
C LYS A 49 -17.51 2.99 -31.74
N GLN A 50 -18.65 3.48 -32.23
CA GLN A 50 -18.87 4.91 -32.50
C GLN A 50 -19.25 5.73 -31.26
N PHE A 51 -19.74 5.09 -30.19
CA PHE A 51 -19.98 5.77 -28.91
C PHE A 51 -18.68 5.97 -28.13
N GLU A 52 -17.83 6.86 -28.66
CA GLU A 52 -16.83 7.54 -27.88
C GLU A 52 -17.52 8.27 -26.72
N HIS A 53 -16.89 8.20 -25.54
CA HIS A 53 -17.47 8.44 -24.23
C HIS A 53 -17.83 9.91 -23.90
N ASP A 54 -18.01 10.76 -24.92
CA ASP A 54 -18.14 12.22 -24.78
C ASP A 54 -19.58 12.73 -24.62
N THR A 55 -20.57 11.85 -24.73
CA THR A 55 -21.99 12.21 -24.58
C THR A 55 -22.67 11.39 -23.49
N ILE A 56 -22.13 11.43 -22.28
CA ILE A 56 -22.93 11.17 -21.09
C ILE A 56 -23.65 12.49 -20.77
N PRO A 57 -24.96 12.61 -20.98
CA PRO A 57 -25.69 13.80 -20.58
C PRO A 57 -25.75 13.82 -19.06
N GLY A 58 -25.08 14.80 -18.46
CA GLY A 58 -25.08 15.12 -17.05
C GLY A 58 -24.84 16.61 -16.94
N ASP A 59 -25.53 17.27 -16.01
CA ASP A 59 -25.21 18.63 -15.59
C ASP A 59 -23.94 18.52 -14.74
N PHE A 60 -22.79 18.68 -15.39
CA PHE A 60 -21.49 18.63 -14.75
C PHE A 60 -21.09 20.06 -14.44
N GLY A 61 -20.70 20.33 -13.19
CA GLY A 61 -20.45 21.69 -12.70
C GLY A 61 -19.45 22.46 -13.58
N ALA A 62 -19.73 23.75 -13.77
CA ALA A 62 -18.79 24.70 -14.36
C ALA A 62 -17.71 25.08 -13.34
N LEU A 63 -16.48 25.29 -13.82
CA LEU A 63 -15.41 25.88 -13.02
C LEU A 63 -15.67 27.39 -12.87
N GLY A 64 -15.37 27.93 -11.69
CA GLY A 64 -15.45 29.37 -11.38
C GLY A 64 -14.32 30.21 -11.98
N VAL A 65 -13.59 29.69 -12.97
CA VAL A 65 -12.47 30.37 -13.63
C VAL A 65 -12.61 30.33 -15.15
N PRO A 66 -12.24 31.41 -15.85
CA PRO A 66 -12.28 31.45 -17.31
C PRO A 66 -11.19 30.57 -17.92
N CYS A 67 -11.44 30.10 -19.13
CA CYS A 67 -10.49 29.31 -19.91
C CYS A 67 -9.22 30.14 -20.17
N PRO A 68 -8.02 29.59 -19.89
CA PRO A 68 -6.78 30.35 -20.05
C PRO A 68 -6.38 30.59 -21.51
N LYS A 69 -6.97 29.87 -22.48
CA LYS A 69 -6.74 30.06 -23.92
C LYS A 69 -7.67 31.11 -24.55
N CYS A 70 -8.96 31.12 -24.20
CA CYS A 70 -9.97 31.91 -24.92
C CYS A 70 -10.89 32.76 -24.01
N GLY A 71 -10.76 32.66 -22.69
CA GLY A 71 -11.62 33.37 -21.73
C GLY A 71 -13.03 32.79 -21.55
N GLY A 72 -13.41 31.75 -22.32
CA GLY A 72 -14.72 31.10 -22.21
C GLY A 72 -14.89 30.22 -20.97
N GLU A 73 -16.07 29.64 -20.78
CA GLU A 73 -16.32 28.75 -19.63
C GLU A 73 -15.63 27.39 -19.79
N VAL A 74 -15.23 26.80 -18.66
CA VAL A 74 -14.68 25.44 -18.60
C VAL A 74 -15.62 24.58 -17.77
N HIS A 75 -16.13 23.50 -18.35
CA HIS A 75 -17.06 22.60 -17.69
C HIS A 75 -16.37 21.27 -17.39
N GLU A 76 -16.74 20.65 -16.27
CA GLU A 76 -16.38 19.26 -16.04
C GLU A 76 -17.09 18.37 -17.07
N ARG A 77 -16.39 17.38 -17.60
CA ARG A 77 -16.92 16.26 -18.36
C ARG A 77 -16.45 14.97 -17.71
N TYR A 78 -16.90 13.83 -18.22
CA TYR A 78 -16.63 12.52 -17.62
C TYR A 78 -15.14 12.22 -17.33
N ARG A 79 -14.20 12.69 -18.16
CA ARG A 79 -12.76 12.44 -18.00
C ARG A 79 -11.90 13.71 -18.02
N THR A 80 -12.49 14.85 -18.30
CA THR A 80 -11.77 16.08 -18.62
C THR A 80 -12.50 17.29 -18.08
N PHE A 81 -11.78 18.35 -17.75
CA PHE A 81 -12.29 19.70 -17.68
C PHE A 81 -12.02 20.35 -19.02
N GLN A 82 -13.07 20.71 -19.76
CA GLN A 82 -12.95 21.14 -21.15
C GLN A 82 -13.64 22.49 -21.35
N CYS A 83 -13.05 23.35 -22.19
CA CYS A 83 -13.70 24.57 -22.60
C CYS A 83 -15.00 24.30 -23.37
N THR A 84 -16.02 25.11 -23.15
CA THR A 84 -17.31 25.01 -23.84
C THR A 84 -17.27 25.56 -25.26
N ASN A 85 -16.31 26.43 -25.57
CA ASN A 85 -16.17 27.02 -26.90
C ASN A 85 -15.61 25.99 -27.89
N GLU A 86 -16.36 25.68 -28.95
CA GLU A 86 -15.98 24.71 -29.99
C GLU A 86 -14.69 25.09 -30.74
N LYS A 87 -14.33 26.38 -30.76
CA LYS A 87 -13.08 26.86 -31.37
C LYS A 87 -11.87 26.76 -30.44
N CYS A 88 -12.07 26.30 -29.20
CA CYS A 88 -11.03 26.18 -28.18
C CYS A 88 -10.77 24.70 -27.87
N ASP A 89 -9.52 24.28 -28.01
CA ASP A 89 -9.06 22.91 -27.79
C ASP A 89 -8.59 22.65 -26.34
N PHE A 90 -8.79 23.61 -25.43
CA PHE A 90 -8.34 23.48 -24.05
C PHE A 90 -9.07 22.36 -23.31
N ALA A 91 -8.31 21.37 -22.85
CA ALA A 91 -8.81 20.28 -22.03
C ALA A 91 -7.76 19.79 -21.02
N ILE A 92 -8.14 19.65 -19.75
CA ILE A 92 -7.34 19.06 -18.69
C ILE A 92 -7.94 17.69 -18.33
N ARG A 93 -7.15 16.62 -18.32
CA ARG A 93 -7.63 15.31 -17.84
C ARG A 93 -7.88 15.34 -16.33
N LYS A 94 -9.03 14.83 -15.90
CA LYS A 94 -9.41 14.70 -14.48
C LYS A 94 -8.54 13.69 -13.74
N ALA A 95 -8.11 12.62 -14.42
CA ALA A 95 -7.22 11.61 -13.84
C ALA A 95 -5.80 11.74 -14.40
N LEU A 96 -4.83 11.97 -13.53
CA LEU A 96 -3.41 12.11 -13.86
C LEU A 96 -2.58 11.18 -12.98
N SER A 97 -1.80 10.30 -13.61
CA SER A 97 -0.88 9.38 -12.92
C SER A 97 -1.52 8.64 -11.73
N GLY A 98 -2.79 8.24 -11.85
CA GLY A 98 -3.54 7.51 -10.82
C GLY A 98 -4.20 8.35 -9.72
N ARG A 99 -4.08 9.68 -9.76
CA ARG A 99 -4.82 10.64 -8.90
C ARG A 99 -5.92 11.32 -9.70
N MET A 100 -7.06 11.59 -9.07
CA MET A 100 -8.09 12.48 -9.62
C MET A 100 -7.87 13.90 -9.09
N LEU A 101 -7.98 14.90 -9.97
CA LEU A 101 -7.98 16.31 -9.59
C LEU A 101 -9.37 16.75 -9.15
N ASP A 102 -9.39 17.58 -8.11
CA ASP A 102 -10.59 18.26 -7.64
C ASP A 102 -10.83 19.58 -8.40
N TYR A 103 -12.05 20.12 -8.32
CA TYR A 103 -12.43 21.40 -8.89
C TYR A 103 -11.50 22.52 -8.39
N ASP A 104 -11.34 22.66 -7.08
CA ASP A 104 -10.48 23.70 -6.48
C ASP A 104 -9.03 23.62 -6.96
N GLU A 105 -8.52 22.41 -7.19
CA GLU A 105 -7.15 22.20 -7.67
C GLU A 105 -6.99 22.65 -9.11
N VAL A 106 -7.99 22.37 -9.96
CA VAL A 106 -8.01 22.80 -11.36
C VAL A 106 -8.24 24.30 -11.46
N GLU A 107 -9.09 24.88 -10.62
CA GLU A 107 -9.29 26.33 -10.58
C GLU A 107 -8.02 27.06 -10.18
N LYS A 108 -7.33 26.60 -9.12
CA LYS A 108 -6.03 27.13 -8.73
C LYS A 108 -4.99 26.98 -9.84
N LEU A 109 -4.93 25.81 -10.48
CA LEU A 109 -4.01 25.58 -11.59
C LEU A 109 -4.26 26.54 -12.76
N ILE A 110 -5.51 26.85 -13.08
CA ILE A 110 -5.84 27.80 -14.15
C ILE A 110 -5.51 29.25 -13.74
N ARG A 111 -5.84 29.62 -12.49
CA ARG A 111 -5.66 31.00 -11.97
C ARG A 111 -4.19 31.35 -11.74
N GLU A 112 -3.44 30.44 -11.09
CA GLU A 112 -2.05 30.65 -10.67
C GLU A 112 -1.03 30.05 -11.66
N ARG A 113 -1.50 29.35 -12.71
CA ARG A 113 -0.70 28.50 -13.61
C ARG A 113 0.06 27.37 -12.93
N GLN A 114 -0.13 27.19 -11.63
CA GLN A 114 0.59 26.22 -10.81
C GLN A 114 -0.30 25.77 -9.64
N VAL A 115 -0.23 24.48 -9.29
CA VAL A 115 -0.88 23.96 -8.07
C VAL A 115 -0.02 22.87 -7.43
N GLY A 116 0.10 22.91 -6.11
CA GLY A 116 0.80 21.90 -5.33
C GLY A 116 1.60 22.50 -4.19
N PRO A 117 2.35 21.68 -3.44
CA PRO A 117 2.70 20.29 -3.74
C PRO A 117 1.54 19.30 -3.52
N LEU A 118 1.14 18.55 -4.56
CA LEU A 118 0.09 17.55 -4.51
C LEU A 118 0.67 16.14 -4.29
N GLN A 119 -0.04 15.30 -3.54
CA GLN A 119 0.37 13.93 -3.20
C GLN A 119 -0.51 12.87 -3.86
N GLY A 120 -0.08 11.61 -3.87
CA GLY A 120 -0.93 10.50 -4.34
C GLY A 120 -0.82 10.19 -5.84
N PHE A 121 0.13 10.80 -6.54
CA PHE A 121 0.51 10.36 -7.88
C PHE A 121 1.26 9.04 -7.81
N ARG A 122 1.16 8.23 -8.86
CA ARG A 122 1.88 6.96 -9.02
C ARG A 122 2.71 6.99 -10.29
N SER A 123 4.00 6.68 -10.15
CA SER A 123 4.90 6.54 -11.28
C SER A 123 4.52 5.34 -12.15
N ARG A 124 5.13 5.23 -13.34
CA ARG A 124 4.97 4.06 -14.22
C ARG A 124 5.34 2.73 -13.53
N MET A 125 6.22 2.76 -12.53
CA MET A 125 6.58 1.60 -11.70
C MET A 125 5.64 1.39 -10.49
N GLY A 126 4.56 2.16 -10.38
CA GLY A 126 3.60 2.10 -9.27
C GLY A 126 4.05 2.76 -7.97
N LYS A 127 5.23 3.40 -7.92
CA LYS A 127 5.71 4.09 -6.72
C LYS A 127 4.96 5.41 -6.50
N PRO A 128 4.49 5.71 -5.28
CA PRO A 128 3.85 6.98 -4.97
C PRO A 128 4.87 8.12 -4.98
N PHE A 129 4.47 9.29 -5.49
CA PHE A 129 5.25 10.51 -5.44
C PHE A 129 4.36 11.74 -5.24
N ALA A 130 4.99 12.83 -4.82
CA ALA A 130 4.38 14.15 -4.75
C ALA A 130 5.00 15.05 -5.82
N ALA A 131 4.19 15.95 -6.37
CA ALA A 131 4.64 16.87 -7.42
C ALA A 131 3.79 18.13 -7.42
N VAL A 132 4.36 19.20 -7.97
CA VAL A 132 3.62 20.37 -8.38
C VAL A 132 3.16 20.18 -9.82
N LEU A 133 1.96 20.63 -10.14
CA LEU A 133 1.46 20.70 -11.51
C LEU A 133 1.62 22.12 -12.00
N ARG A 134 2.17 22.29 -13.20
CA ARG A 134 2.33 23.58 -13.88
C ARG A 134 1.64 23.53 -15.23
N LEU A 135 1.02 24.64 -15.60
CA LEU A 135 0.46 24.85 -16.92
C LEU A 135 1.51 25.56 -17.79
N ASN A 136 2.00 24.91 -18.85
CA ASN A 136 3.03 25.47 -19.73
C ASN A 136 2.45 26.59 -20.64
N ALA A 137 3.29 27.15 -21.52
CA ALA A 137 2.88 28.23 -22.43
C ALA A 137 1.74 27.81 -23.39
N ASP A 138 1.73 26.55 -23.82
CA ASP A 138 0.71 25.97 -24.70
C ASP A 138 -0.56 25.53 -23.96
N HIS A 139 -0.62 25.81 -22.66
CA HIS A 139 -1.70 25.42 -21.75
C HIS A 139 -1.84 23.89 -21.58
N VAL A 140 -0.72 23.18 -21.69
CA VAL A 140 -0.61 21.75 -21.38
C VAL A 140 -0.11 21.58 -19.95
N LEU A 141 -0.69 20.61 -19.26
CA LEU A 141 -0.39 20.31 -17.86
C LEU A 141 0.85 19.41 -17.76
N GLU A 142 1.85 19.87 -17.00
CA GLU A 142 3.12 19.18 -16.79
C GLU A 142 3.46 19.06 -15.29
N PHE A 143 4.31 18.08 -14.96
CA PHE A 143 4.83 17.93 -13.60
C PHE A 143 6.07 18.79 -13.42
N ASP A 144 6.02 19.73 -12.47
CA ASP A 144 7.18 20.46 -12.00
C ASP A 144 7.72 19.81 -10.73
N PHE A 145 8.93 19.23 -10.85
CA PHE A 145 9.62 18.59 -9.73
C PHE A 145 10.56 19.55 -8.99
N GLY A 146 10.70 20.80 -9.44
CA GLY A 146 11.81 21.67 -9.07
C GLY A 146 13.13 21.08 -9.58
N GLN A 147 13.92 21.87 -10.29
CA GLN A 147 15.18 21.50 -10.94
C GLN A 147 15.97 20.33 -10.30
N GLY A 148 16.10 19.18 -10.98
CA GLY A 148 17.22 18.25 -10.77
C GLY A 148 16.93 16.74 -10.83
N GLN A 149 16.78 16.18 -12.04
CA GLN A 149 17.33 14.86 -12.46
C GLN A 149 17.16 14.57 -13.98
N ARG A 150 17.29 15.57 -14.85
CA ARG A 150 17.56 15.32 -16.27
C ARG A 150 18.94 15.85 -16.60
N GLU A 151 19.85 14.94 -16.92
CA GLU A 151 21.01 15.25 -17.73
C GLU A 151 20.49 15.84 -19.04
N GLY A 152 20.76 17.12 -19.31
CA GLY A 152 20.65 17.68 -20.65
C GLY A 152 19.60 18.76 -20.93
N GLU A 153 19.07 19.51 -19.96
CA GLU A 153 18.27 20.71 -20.29
C GLU A 153 18.76 21.95 -19.54
N GLU A 154 19.38 22.85 -20.32
CA GLU A 154 19.79 24.21 -19.99
C GLU A 154 18.56 25.10 -19.77
N ALA A 155 17.95 25.03 -18.60
CA ALA A 155 17.07 26.09 -18.11
C ALA A 155 17.05 26.07 -16.58
N ALA A 156 18.20 26.34 -15.97
CA ALA A 156 18.19 26.87 -14.62
C ALA A 156 17.66 28.31 -14.70
N GLU A 157 16.33 28.47 -14.76
CA GLU A 157 15.71 29.77 -14.45
C GLU A 157 16.30 30.24 -13.12
N GLU A 158 16.80 31.48 -13.10
CA GLU A 158 17.30 32.10 -11.89
C GLU A 158 16.13 32.22 -10.92
N VAL A 159 16.22 31.49 -9.82
CA VAL A 159 15.19 31.54 -8.80
C VAL A 159 15.37 32.85 -8.05
N ASP A 160 14.44 33.77 -8.24
CA ASP A 160 14.42 35.01 -7.47
C ASP A 160 13.95 34.74 -6.04
N PHE A 161 14.84 34.97 -5.08
CA PHE A 161 14.54 34.86 -3.65
C PHE A 161 14.15 36.21 -3.04
N SER A 162 14.03 37.27 -3.85
CA SER A 162 13.65 38.59 -3.37
C SER A 162 12.28 38.54 -2.65
N GLY A 163 12.24 39.07 -1.42
CA GLY A 163 11.03 39.08 -0.59
C GLY A 163 10.68 37.77 0.13
N GLN A 164 11.47 36.70 -0.01
CA GLN A 164 11.25 35.47 0.76
C GLN A 164 12.01 35.49 2.09
N GLU A 165 11.35 35.05 3.16
CA GLU A 165 12.03 34.89 4.44
C GLU A 165 12.86 33.61 4.49
N PRO A 166 14.14 33.67 4.89
CA PRO A 166 14.96 32.48 5.05
C PRO A 166 14.40 31.57 6.15
N VAL A 167 14.32 30.27 5.86
CA VAL A 167 13.88 29.23 6.81
C VAL A 167 14.95 28.95 7.86
N GLY A 168 16.23 29.11 7.48
CA GLY A 168 17.37 28.90 8.37
C GLY A 168 18.69 28.87 7.63
N LYS A 169 19.77 28.53 8.34
CA LYS A 169 21.13 28.44 7.79
C LYS A 169 21.42 27.05 7.23
N CYS A 170 22.05 27.00 6.07
CA CYS A 170 22.43 25.77 5.40
C CYS A 170 23.50 25.00 6.19
N PRO A 171 23.37 23.68 6.38
CA PRO A 171 24.40 22.89 7.06
C PRO A 171 25.74 22.80 6.35
N GLN A 172 25.75 22.93 5.03
CA GLN A 172 26.94 22.69 4.22
C GLN A 172 27.77 23.96 4.02
N CYS A 173 27.11 25.12 3.88
CA CYS A 173 27.80 26.38 3.58
C CYS A 173 27.33 27.57 4.43
N GLN A 174 26.44 27.37 5.40
CA GLN A 174 25.92 28.39 6.32
C GLN A 174 25.13 29.56 5.70
N HIS A 175 24.92 29.53 4.39
CA HIS A 175 24.10 30.48 3.63
C HIS A 175 22.60 30.25 3.84
N ALA A 176 21.76 31.18 3.39
CA ALA A 176 20.31 31.09 3.60
C ALA A 176 19.68 29.90 2.86
N VAL A 177 18.72 29.25 3.52
CA VAL A 177 17.84 28.23 2.94
C VAL A 177 16.46 28.83 2.74
N TYR A 178 15.94 28.72 1.52
CA TYR A 178 14.63 29.22 1.12
C TYR A 178 13.66 28.09 0.80
N GLU A 179 12.38 28.45 0.81
CA GLU A 179 11.27 27.54 0.61
C GLU A 179 10.74 27.62 -0.82
N LEU A 180 10.97 26.58 -1.62
CA LEU A 180 10.41 26.42 -2.96
C LEU A 180 9.18 25.50 -2.93
N PRO A 181 8.35 25.45 -3.99
CA PRO A 181 7.11 24.67 -4.00
C PRO A 181 7.25 23.19 -3.62
N MET A 182 8.35 22.54 -4.01
CA MET A 182 8.63 21.12 -3.71
C MET A 182 9.80 20.88 -2.76
N HIS A 183 10.66 21.88 -2.51
CA HIS A 183 11.95 21.69 -1.85
C HIS A 183 12.33 22.87 -0.99
N TYR A 184 13.10 22.61 0.06
CA TYR A 184 13.92 23.59 0.75
C TYR A 184 15.31 23.58 0.13
N VAL A 185 15.77 24.72 -0.37
CA VAL A 185 16.99 24.82 -1.17
C VAL A 185 17.88 25.93 -0.64
N CYS A 186 19.19 25.70 -0.61
CA CYS A 186 20.15 26.74 -0.29
C CYS A 186 20.30 27.71 -1.47
N GLU A 187 20.45 29.02 -1.20
CA GLU A 187 20.67 30.03 -2.24
C GLU A 187 21.89 29.73 -3.14
N LYS A 188 22.94 29.11 -2.59
CA LYS A 188 24.14 28.69 -3.34
C LYS A 188 24.00 27.33 -4.02
N ALA A 189 22.85 26.68 -3.90
CA ALA A 189 22.56 25.39 -4.55
C ALA A 189 21.74 25.54 -5.84
N VAL A 190 21.31 26.76 -6.19
CA VAL A 190 20.59 27.07 -7.43
C VAL A 190 21.43 27.93 -8.38
N GLY A 191 21.02 28.01 -9.65
CA GLY A 191 21.69 28.80 -10.68
C GLY A 191 22.90 28.11 -11.32
N LYS A 192 23.51 28.80 -12.30
CA LYS A 192 24.63 28.27 -13.12
C LYS A 192 25.92 28.08 -12.31
N ASN A 193 26.14 28.90 -11.28
CA ASN A 193 27.34 28.88 -10.43
C ASN A 193 27.07 28.26 -9.04
N ARG A 194 26.47 27.07 -9.00
CA ARG A 194 26.18 26.39 -7.72
C ARG A 194 27.47 25.99 -6.99
N THR A 195 27.59 26.36 -5.72
CA THR A 195 28.71 25.97 -4.84
C THR A 195 28.26 25.11 -3.65
N CYS A 196 26.97 24.88 -3.50
CA CYS A 196 26.37 24.08 -2.44
C CYS A 196 25.49 22.98 -3.05
N THR A 197 25.38 21.83 -2.36
CA THR A 197 24.54 20.70 -2.80
C THR A 197 23.35 20.43 -1.88
N PHE A 198 23.16 21.26 -0.85
CA PHE A 198 22.08 21.08 0.11
C PHE A 198 20.71 21.33 -0.52
N ARG A 199 19.89 20.29 -0.52
CA ARG A 199 18.48 20.32 -0.92
C ARG A 199 17.72 19.29 -0.12
N SER A 200 16.57 19.67 0.40
CA SER A 200 15.66 18.76 1.10
C SER A 200 14.26 18.85 0.50
N GLY A 201 13.59 17.72 0.30
CA GLY A 201 12.21 17.72 -0.19
C GLY A 201 11.24 18.21 0.88
N LYS A 202 10.20 18.94 0.47
CA LYS A 202 9.05 19.27 1.36
C LYS A 202 8.23 18.05 1.73
N ILE A 203 8.26 17.02 0.90
CA ILE A 203 7.55 15.77 1.14
C ILE A 203 8.56 14.64 1.06
N ILE A 204 8.86 14.03 2.19
CA ILE A 204 9.81 12.93 2.32
C ILE A 204 9.01 11.66 2.61
N LEU A 205 9.04 10.67 1.72
CA LEU A 205 8.30 9.40 1.88
C LEU A 205 6.81 9.59 2.25
N GLN A 206 6.12 10.53 1.58
CA GLN A 206 4.70 10.90 1.80
C GLN A 206 4.41 11.65 3.12
N GLN A 207 5.42 11.98 3.91
CA GLN A 207 5.31 12.86 5.06
C GLN A 207 5.66 14.30 4.63
N PRO A 208 4.73 15.26 4.72
CA PRO A 208 5.05 16.68 4.63
C PRO A 208 5.98 17.10 5.79
N VAL A 209 6.98 17.90 5.46
CA VAL A 209 7.89 18.55 6.40
C VAL A 209 7.58 20.04 6.37
N ASP A 210 6.85 20.50 7.39
CA ASP A 210 6.44 21.90 7.51
C ASP A 210 7.64 22.82 7.74
N ARG A 211 7.47 24.11 7.43
CA ARG A 211 8.52 25.14 7.58
C ARG A 211 9.13 25.14 8.98
N VAL A 212 8.29 24.97 10.01
CA VAL A 212 8.72 24.90 11.42
C VAL A 212 9.63 23.70 11.68
N GLN A 213 9.31 22.53 11.13
CA GLN A 213 10.15 21.33 11.29
C GLN A 213 11.48 21.50 10.56
N MET A 214 11.46 22.10 9.36
CA MET A 214 12.70 22.39 8.64
C MET A 214 13.57 23.40 9.38
N ALA A 215 12.98 24.46 9.95
CA ALA A 215 13.71 25.43 10.77
C ALA A 215 14.40 24.73 11.97
N LYS A 216 13.68 23.88 12.70
CA LYS A 216 14.25 23.05 13.78
C LYS A 216 15.38 22.14 13.31
N LEU A 217 15.24 21.52 12.13
CA LEU A 217 16.29 20.69 11.53
C LEU A 217 17.55 21.49 11.19
N LEU A 218 17.40 22.73 10.71
CA LEU A 218 18.52 23.60 10.34
C LEU A 218 19.21 24.18 11.59
N GLU A 219 18.44 24.54 12.61
CA GLU A 219 18.93 25.17 13.85
C GLU A 219 19.47 24.14 14.85
N HIS A 220 18.66 23.17 15.24
CA HIS A 220 19.00 22.17 16.27
C HIS A 220 19.59 20.87 15.69
N GLY A 221 19.59 20.72 14.35
CA GLY A 221 20.08 19.51 13.69
C GLY A 221 19.11 18.33 13.72
N LYS A 222 17.91 18.49 14.32
CA LYS A 222 16.91 17.43 14.51
C LYS A 222 15.48 17.99 14.48
N THR A 223 14.56 17.29 13.82
CA THR A 223 13.11 17.61 13.85
C THR A 223 12.43 17.01 15.08
N ASP A 224 11.15 17.32 15.27
CA ASP A 224 10.29 16.54 16.15
C ASP A 224 10.01 15.15 15.55
N LEU A 225 9.35 14.28 16.32
CA LEU A 225 8.96 12.95 15.87
C LEU A 225 7.85 13.06 14.82
N LEU A 226 8.17 12.74 13.57
CA LEU A 226 7.21 12.68 12.47
C LEU A 226 6.75 11.23 12.30
N ASP A 227 5.44 11.01 12.18
CA ASP A 227 4.84 9.68 12.36
C ASP A 227 4.11 9.10 11.14
N LYS A 228 4.01 9.85 10.03
CA LYS A 228 3.32 9.41 8.79
C LYS A 228 4.27 9.13 7.63
N PHE A 229 5.54 8.80 7.92
CA PHE A 229 6.44 8.30 6.87
C PHE A 229 5.98 6.95 6.36
N ILE A 230 5.99 6.73 5.05
CA ILE A 230 5.61 5.45 4.44
C ILE A 230 6.84 4.79 3.81
N SER A 231 7.21 3.62 4.34
CA SER A 231 8.34 2.84 3.84
C SER A 231 8.12 2.32 2.41
N ARG A 232 9.19 1.87 1.75
CA ARG A 232 9.11 1.21 0.43
C ARG A 232 8.15 0.01 0.39
N LYS A 233 7.88 -0.64 1.54
CA LYS A 233 6.93 -1.75 1.69
C LYS A 233 5.50 -1.29 1.99
N GLY A 234 5.22 0.02 1.94
CA GLY A 234 3.91 0.62 2.23
C GLY A 234 3.53 0.69 3.71
N ARG A 235 4.46 0.38 4.63
CA ARG A 235 4.18 0.42 6.08
C ARG A 235 4.51 1.80 6.66
N PRO A 236 3.62 2.40 7.46
CA PRO A 236 3.90 3.64 8.15
C PRO A 236 4.95 3.44 9.24
N PHE A 237 5.79 4.44 9.48
CA PHE A 237 6.77 4.44 10.56
C PHE A 237 7.01 5.85 11.11
N LYS A 238 7.51 5.91 12.34
CA LYS A 238 7.89 7.15 13.02
C LYS A 238 9.40 7.33 13.01
N ALA A 239 9.87 8.53 12.76
CA ALA A 239 11.28 8.88 12.81
C ALA A 239 11.47 10.38 13.05
N TYR A 240 12.63 10.74 13.58
CA TYR A 240 13.17 12.08 13.49
C TYR A 240 13.95 12.22 12.19
N LEU A 241 13.91 13.41 11.59
CA LEU A 241 14.88 13.78 10.57
C LEU A 241 16.05 14.44 11.28
N VAL A 242 17.26 13.99 10.97
CA VAL A 242 18.51 14.52 11.54
C VAL A 242 19.47 14.90 10.44
N ARG A 243 20.34 15.84 10.76
CA ARG A 243 21.32 16.38 9.83
C ARG A 243 22.67 15.69 10.05
N LYS A 244 23.10 14.88 9.09
CA LYS A 244 24.37 14.17 9.11
C LYS A 244 25.13 14.39 7.81
N ASP A 245 26.39 14.82 7.89
CA ASP A 245 27.27 15.06 6.73
C ASP A 245 26.65 15.99 5.66
N GLY A 246 25.93 17.03 6.10
CA GLY A 246 25.25 17.96 5.20
C GLY A 246 24.01 17.39 4.50
N ARG A 247 23.54 16.20 4.90
CA ARG A 247 22.34 15.52 4.38
C ARG A 247 21.31 15.28 5.48
N VAL A 248 20.08 15.02 5.07
CA VAL A 248 18.97 14.68 5.96
C VAL A 248 18.83 13.16 6.03
N GLU A 249 19.04 12.58 7.21
CA GLU A 249 18.89 11.16 7.49
C GLU A 249 17.78 10.89 8.51
N PHE A 250 17.35 9.63 8.61
CA PHE A 250 16.36 9.21 9.59
C PHE A 250 17.03 8.72 10.88
N GLU A 251 16.65 9.29 12.01
CA GLU A 251 16.94 8.75 13.33
C GLU A 251 15.65 8.19 13.93
N PHE A 252 15.65 6.91 14.25
CA PHE A 252 14.49 6.25 14.86
C PHE A 252 14.58 6.36 16.37
N GLU A 253 13.44 6.58 17.04
CA GLU A 253 13.39 6.41 18.49
C GLU A 253 14.00 5.06 18.88
N PRO A 254 14.85 5.01 19.92
CA PRO A 254 15.32 3.76 20.47
C PRO A 254 14.08 2.97 20.82
N ARG A 255 13.84 1.88 20.07
CA ARG A 255 12.65 1.07 20.26
C ARG A 255 12.61 0.68 21.73
N ALA A 256 11.63 1.16 22.48
CA ALA A 256 11.23 0.51 23.72
C ALA A 256 11.15 -0.97 23.38
N ALA A 257 11.88 -1.81 24.12
CA ALA A 257 12.05 -3.21 23.83
C ALA A 257 10.69 -3.91 23.88
N LYS A 258 9.93 -3.83 22.78
CA LYS A 258 8.81 -4.71 22.50
C LYS A 258 9.45 -6.08 22.42
N GLY A 259 9.20 -6.88 23.46
CA GLY A 259 9.63 -8.27 23.57
C GLY A 259 9.48 -8.94 22.22
N LYS A 260 10.62 -9.21 21.57
CA LYS A 260 10.65 -9.91 20.30
C LYS A 260 10.38 -11.37 20.60
N ALA A 261 9.12 -11.77 20.50
CA ALA A 261 8.81 -13.06 19.92
C ALA A 261 9.42 -13.09 18.51
N GLY A 262 10.59 -13.73 18.39
CA GLY A 262 11.21 -14.06 17.11
C GLY A 262 12.16 -13.02 16.54
N ALA A 263 13.32 -12.82 17.17
CA ALA A 263 14.57 -12.65 16.44
C ALA A 263 15.73 -13.09 17.33
N LYS A 264 16.52 -14.04 16.82
CA LYS A 264 17.69 -14.67 17.47
C LYS A 264 18.59 -13.61 18.13
N SER A 265 18.61 -13.61 19.46
CA SER A 265 19.75 -13.11 20.22
C SER A 265 20.84 -14.17 20.17
N SER A 266 22.02 -13.75 19.74
CA SER A 266 23.28 -14.35 20.16
C SER A 266 23.36 -14.19 21.68
N GLN A 267 22.85 -15.17 22.42
CA GLN A 267 23.08 -15.29 23.86
C GLN A 267 24.30 -16.18 24.07
N ALA A 268 25.16 -15.75 24.98
CA ALA A 268 26.08 -16.63 25.70
C ALA A 268 25.32 -17.89 26.17
N PRO A 269 25.95 -19.07 26.17
CA PRO A 269 25.27 -20.34 26.43
C PRO A 269 24.51 -20.27 27.76
N ALA A 270 23.20 -20.50 27.70
CA ALA A 270 22.38 -20.68 28.89
C ALA A 270 23.00 -21.78 29.76
N PRO A 271 23.01 -21.64 31.10
CA PRO A 271 23.52 -22.68 31.98
C PRO A 271 22.80 -23.99 31.68
N LYS A 272 23.57 -25.08 31.55
CA LYS A 272 23.02 -26.42 31.31
C LYS A 272 22.03 -26.72 32.44
N LEU A 273 20.78 -27.04 32.09
CA LEU A 273 19.77 -27.42 33.09
C LEU A 273 20.16 -28.78 33.63
N ASP A 274 20.28 -28.88 34.95
CA ASP A 274 20.53 -30.14 35.62
C ASP A 274 19.22 -30.92 35.74
N PHE A 275 19.20 -32.13 35.16
CA PHE A 275 18.06 -33.04 35.19
C PHE A 275 18.25 -34.16 36.23
N THR A 276 19.30 -34.09 37.07
CA THR A 276 19.53 -35.09 38.12
C THR A 276 18.39 -35.08 39.16
N GLY A 277 17.82 -36.26 39.42
CA GLY A 277 16.73 -36.45 40.38
C GLY A 277 15.31 -36.24 39.84
N GLN A 278 15.13 -35.83 38.58
CA GLN A 278 13.79 -35.69 37.99
C GLN A 278 13.30 -37.00 37.36
N GLU A 279 12.02 -37.29 37.51
CA GLU A 279 11.40 -38.42 36.82
C GLU A 279 11.16 -38.10 35.33
N PRO A 280 11.55 -39.00 34.42
CA PRO A 280 11.30 -38.79 33.00
C PRO A 280 9.80 -38.85 32.68
N VAL A 281 9.33 -37.91 31.87
CA VAL A 281 7.93 -37.83 31.39
C VAL A 281 7.66 -38.85 30.28
N GLY A 282 8.68 -39.18 29.49
CA GLY A 282 8.57 -40.16 28.41
C GLY A 282 9.81 -40.25 27.52
N LYS A 283 9.73 -41.07 26.45
CA LYS A 283 10.79 -41.23 25.46
C LYS A 283 10.65 -40.18 24.35
N CYS A 284 11.77 -39.62 23.92
CA CYS A 284 11.80 -38.64 22.85
C CYS A 284 11.59 -39.31 21.49
N PRO A 285 10.62 -38.87 20.66
CA PRO A 285 10.35 -39.46 19.35
C PRO A 285 11.49 -39.26 18.34
N LYS A 286 12.38 -38.27 18.54
CA LYS A 286 13.50 -37.99 17.62
C LYS A 286 14.77 -38.78 17.90
N CYS A 287 15.10 -38.96 19.18
CA CYS A 287 16.41 -39.50 19.57
C CYS A 287 16.32 -40.65 20.59
N LYS A 288 15.10 -41.05 20.96
CA LYS A 288 14.79 -42.09 21.97
C LYS A 288 15.34 -41.83 23.37
N GLY A 289 15.96 -40.67 23.62
CA GLY A 289 16.39 -40.23 24.94
C GLY A 289 15.22 -39.85 25.86
N LYS A 290 15.50 -39.56 27.12
CA LYS A 290 14.50 -39.17 28.12
C LYS A 290 14.04 -37.72 27.92
N VAL A 291 12.76 -37.46 28.15
CA VAL A 291 12.15 -36.13 28.15
C VAL A 291 11.82 -35.74 29.60
N PHE A 292 12.22 -34.54 29.99
CA PHE A 292 12.03 -34.00 31.34
C PHE A 292 11.16 -32.75 31.31
N GLU A 293 10.52 -32.48 32.44
CA GLU A 293 9.69 -31.31 32.65
C GLU A 293 10.52 -30.12 33.14
N THR A 294 10.37 -28.96 32.53
CA THR A 294 10.99 -27.70 32.97
C THR A 294 9.93 -26.62 33.09
N ASP A 295 10.24 -25.47 33.70
CA ASP A 295 9.28 -24.38 33.92
C ASP A 295 8.59 -23.89 32.64
N ALA A 296 9.31 -23.91 31.51
CA ALA A 296 8.79 -23.40 30.24
C ALA A 296 8.31 -24.49 29.26
N ALA A 297 8.78 -25.72 29.39
CA ALA A 297 8.62 -26.75 28.36
C ALA A 297 8.98 -28.16 28.83
N TYR A 298 8.58 -29.16 28.06
CA TYR A 298 9.14 -30.51 28.12
C TYR A 298 10.30 -30.61 27.14
N LEU A 299 11.50 -30.93 27.65
CA LEU A 299 12.76 -30.90 26.92
C LEU A 299 13.42 -32.28 26.94
N CYS A 300 14.06 -32.66 25.83
CA CYS A 300 14.87 -33.87 25.79
C CYS A 300 16.20 -33.66 26.50
N GLU A 301 16.69 -34.66 27.24
CA GLU A 301 18.00 -34.66 27.89
C GLU A 301 19.15 -34.36 26.89
N ARG A 302 19.03 -34.86 25.65
CA ARG A 302 20.03 -34.65 24.59
C ARG A 302 19.89 -33.31 23.88
N SER A 303 18.95 -32.45 24.31
CA SER A 303 18.80 -31.10 23.75
C SER A 303 19.96 -30.17 24.09
N GLN A 304 20.72 -30.50 25.14
CA GLN A 304 21.87 -29.73 25.61
C GLN A 304 23.22 -30.39 25.27
N ALA A 305 23.23 -31.40 24.41
CA ALA A 305 24.46 -32.07 23.98
C ALA A 305 25.34 -31.13 23.15
N ASP A 306 26.64 -31.10 23.44
CA ASP A 306 27.61 -30.20 22.79
C ASP A 306 27.80 -30.50 21.29
N LYS A 307 27.52 -31.74 20.84
CA LYS A 307 27.52 -32.15 19.43
C LYS A 307 26.13 -32.68 19.02
N ARG A 308 25.54 -32.08 17.98
CA ARG A 308 24.24 -32.45 17.38
C ARG A 308 23.09 -32.56 18.41
N PRO A 309 22.70 -31.45 19.07
CA PRO A 309 21.65 -31.46 20.07
C PRO A 309 20.28 -31.85 19.49
N CYS A 310 19.52 -32.63 20.27
CA CYS A 310 18.15 -32.98 19.92
C CYS A 310 17.25 -31.74 19.98
N ARG A 311 16.64 -31.37 18.84
CA ARG A 311 15.73 -30.20 18.73
C ARG A 311 14.29 -30.50 19.14
N PHE A 312 14.07 -31.54 19.94
CA PHE A 312 12.72 -31.89 20.40
C PHE A 312 12.34 -31.04 21.61
N LYS A 313 11.17 -30.40 21.54
CA LYS A 313 10.61 -29.54 22.59
C LYS A 313 9.08 -29.56 22.48
N ILE A 314 8.40 -29.74 23.60
CA ILE A 314 6.95 -29.51 23.71
C ILE A 314 6.76 -28.30 24.63
N GLY A 315 5.95 -27.32 24.22
CA GLY A 315 5.62 -26.19 25.09
C GLY A 315 4.65 -26.63 26.19
N LYS A 316 4.82 -26.12 27.42
CA LYS A 316 3.82 -26.31 28.49
C LYS A 316 2.52 -25.57 28.23
N LEU A 317 2.51 -24.60 27.32
CA LEU A 317 1.36 -23.77 27.01
C LEU A 317 1.17 -23.74 25.48
N ILE A 318 0.11 -24.36 25.01
CA ILE A 318 -0.19 -24.53 23.57
C ILE A 318 -1.54 -23.87 23.32
N ALA A 319 -1.56 -22.81 22.49
CA ALA A 319 -2.77 -22.05 22.17
C ALA A 319 -3.62 -21.67 23.42
N HIS A 320 -2.95 -21.12 24.43
CA HIS A 320 -3.51 -20.70 25.73
C HIS A 320 -3.98 -21.81 26.67
N LEU A 321 -3.84 -23.09 26.29
CA LEU A 321 -4.12 -24.22 27.16
C LEU A 321 -2.81 -24.76 27.79
N PRO A 322 -2.71 -24.87 29.13
CA PRO A 322 -1.60 -25.56 29.77
C PRO A 322 -1.68 -27.07 29.50
N LEU A 323 -0.59 -27.64 29.00
CA LEU A 323 -0.44 -29.08 28.81
C LEU A 323 0.09 -29.68 30.11
N ASP A 324 -0.68 -30.56 30.73
CA ASP A 324 -0.27 -31.21 31.96
C ASP A 324 0.76 -32.34 31.72
N ARG A 325 1.40 -32.82 32.79
CA ARG A 325 2.42 -33.88 32.73
C ARG A 325 1.85 -35.19 32.18
N ALA A 326 0.57 -35.50 32.44
CA ALA A 326 -0.07 -36.74 32.01
C ALA A 326 -0.36 -36.74 30.50
N GLN A 327 -0.87 -35.63 29.96
CA GLN A 327 -1.10 -35.37 28.55
C GLN A 327 0.23 -35.34 27.77
N ALA A 328 1.27 -34.74 28.35
CA ALA A 328 2.62 -34.79 27.77
C ALA A 328 3.17 -36.23 27.72
N ALA A 329 2.96 -37.03 28.78
CA ALA A 329 3.35 -38.44 28.80
C ALA A 329 2.59 -39.26 27.74
N LYS A 330 1.27 -39.07 27.63
CA LYS A 330 0.44 -39.69 26.58
C LYS A 330 0.89 -39.31 25.17
N LEU A 331 1.13 -38.03 24.92
CA LEU A 331 1.62 -37.54 23.63
C LEU A 331 2.97 -38.17 23.23
N LEU A 332 3.84 -38.47 24.21
CA LEU A 332 5.12 -39.13 23.97
C LEU A 332 4.99 -40.65 23.81
N ALA A 333 4.01 -41.28 24.45
CA ALA A 333 3.77 -42.72 24.41
C ALA A 333 3.00 -43.15 23.15
N GLU A 334 1.89 -42.46 22.86
CA GLU A 334 0.93 -42.81 21.80
C GLU A 334 1.13 -41.96 20.53
N GLY A 335 1.90 -40.87 20.63
CA GLY A 335 2.08 -39.91 19.52
C GLY A 335 0.88 -38.98 19.31
N LYS A 336 -0.20 -39.17 20.07
CA LYS A 336 -1.44 -38.37 20.04
C LYS A 336 -1.97 -38.18 21.48
N THR A 337 -2.64 -37.06 21.77
CA THR A 337 -3.37 -36.84 23.03
C THR A 337 -4.85 -37.20 22.87
N ASP A 338 -5.58 -37.20 23.99
CA ASP A 338 -7.05 -37.12 24.00
C ASP A 338 -7.55 -35.80 23.37
N LEU A 339 -8.86 -35.72 23.11
CA LEU A 339 -9.48 -34.50 22.60
C LEU A 339 -9.40 -33.43 23.69
N LEU A 340 -8.64 -32.36 23.44
CA LEU A 340 -8.53 -31.24 24.36
C LEU A 340 -9.45 -30.12 23.88
N ASP A 341 -10.34 -29.70 24.77
CA ASP A 341 -11.24 -28.57 24.62
C ASP A 341 -10.58 -27.26 25.08
N LYS A 342 -11.11 -26.12 24.64
CA LYS A 342 -10.73 -24.76 25.08
C LYS A 342 -9.39 -24.22 24.55
N PHE A 343 -8.87 -24.72 23.43
CA PHE A 343 -7.79 -24.00 22.73
C PHE A 343 -8.31 -22.67 22.19
N VAL A 344 -7.53 -21.60 22.27
CA VAL A 344 -7.93 -20.28 21.77
C VAL A 344 -7.22 -19.98 20.45
N SER A 345 -8.00 -19.78 19.39
CA SER A 345 -7.48 -19.41 18.07
C SER A 345 -6.93 -17.98 18.05
N ARG A 346 -6.18 -17.62 17.00
CA ARG A 346 -5.72 -16.23 16.80
C ARG A 346 -6.86 -15.21 16.72
N ALA A 347 -8.07 -15.64 16.37
CA ALA A 347 -9.28 -14.82 16.33
C ALA A 347 -10.03 -14.77 17.67
N GLY A 348 -9.46 -15.34 18.74
CA GLY A 348 -10.05 -15.38 20.09
C GLY A 348 -11.16 -16.43 20.27
N ARG A 349 -11.47 -17.23 19.24
CA ARG A 349 -12.52 -18.26 19.32
C ARG A 349 -11.98 -19.56 19.93
N PRO A 350 -12.69 -20.18 20.89
CA PRO A 350 -12.32 -21.48 21.42
C PRO A 350 -12.53 -22.59 20.37
N PHE A 351 -11.69 -23.62 20.39
CA PHE A 351 -11.82 -24.81 19.55
C PHE A 351 -11.28 -26.05 20.28
N SER A 352 -11.73 -27.22 19.85
CA SER A 352 -11.25 -28.52 20.34
C SER A 352 -10.37 -29.19 19.28
N ALA A 353 -9.28 -29.81 19.71
CA ALA A 353 -8.36 -30.52 18.83
C ALA A 353 -7.57 -31.60 19.57
N TRP A 354 -7.11 -32.62 18.85
CA TRP A 354 -6.07 -33.51 19.33
C TRP A 354 -4.70 -32.89 19.06
N LEU A 355 -3.74 -33.14 19.93
CA LEU A 355 -2.33 -32.84 19.67
C LEU A 355 -1.67 -34.12 19.17
N LYS A 356 -0.98 -34.05 18.02
CA LYS A 356 -0.23 -35.17 17.43
C LYS A 356 1.21 -34.75 17.18
N ILE A 357 2.15 -35.69 17.24
CA ILE A 357 3.53 -35.47 16.83
C ILE A 357 3.69 -35.79 15.33
N ASP A 358 4.19 -34.85 14.53
CA ASP A 358 4.51 -35.06 13.12
C ASP A 358 5.82 -35.86 12.92
N ASP A 359 6.10 -36.32 11.70
CA ASP A 359 7.33 -37.06 11.35
C ASP A 359 8.62 -36.23 11.60
N LYS A 360 8.47 -34.91 11.71
CA LYS A 360 9.55 -33.97 12.02
C LYS A 360 9.65 -33.70 13.52
N GLY A 361 8.94 -34.45 14.37
CA GLY A 361 8.90 -34.37 15.82
C GLY A 361 8.44 -33.02 16.36
N LYS A 362 7.46 -32.40 15.71
CA LYS A 362 6.74 -31.20 16.15
C LYS A 362 5.31 -31.57 16.55
N VAL A 363 4.79 -30.88 17.55
CA VAL A 363 3.39 -31.01 17.96
C VAL A 363 2.52 -30.19 17.00
N VAL A 364 1.56 -30.86 16.36
CA VAL A 364 0.58 -30.31 15.41
C VAL A 364 -0.84 -30.57 15.92
N PHE A 365 -1.78 -29.74 15.48
CA PHE A 365 -3.21 -29.94 15.77
C PHE A 365 -3.83 -30.87 14.73
N GLU A 366 -4.61 -31.83 15.20
CA GLU A 366 -5.50 -32.66 14.40
C GLU A 366 -6.93 -32.34 14.85
N PHE A 367 -7.79 -31.93 13.93
CA PHE A 367 -9.15 -31.49 14.24
C PHE A 367 -10.15 -32.61 13.98
N PRO A 368 -11.22 -32.72 14.78
CA PRO A 368 -12.34 -33.60 14.47
C PRO A 368 -13.00 -33.21 13.15
N ASP A 369 -13.55 -34.21 12.44
CA ASP A 369 -14.34 -33.97 11.25
C ASP A 369 -15.57 -33.12 11.61
N ARG A 370 -15.91 -32.19 10.72
CA ARG A 370 -16.91 -31.12 10.99
C ARG A 370 -18.32 -31.64 11.27
N ASP A 371 -18.61 -32.92 11.04
CA ASP A 371 -19.94 -33.51 11.19
C ASP A 371 -20.27 -33.95 12.63
N GLU A 372 -19.29 -34.06 13.55
CA GLU A 372 -19.55 -34.51 14.93
C GLU A 372 -19.77 -33.36 15.94
N THR A 373 -19.53 -32.10 15.57
CA THR A 373 -19.65 -30.95 16.50
C THR A 373 -20.94 -30.14 16.36
N ALA A 374 -21.91 -30.59 15.56
CA ALA A 374 -23.20 -29.92 15.39
C ALA A 374 -24.32 -30.46 16.32
N GLY A 375 -23.98 -31.26 17.33
CA GLY A 375 -24.95 -31.83 18.27
C GLY A 375 -24.43 -31.89 19.69
N SER A 376 -24.43 -30.75 20.39
CA SER A 376 -24.58 -30.63 21.86
C SER A 376 -24.90 -29.20 22.24
#